data_AF-M5CFW1-F1
#
_entry.id   AF-M5CFW1-F1
#
_cell.length_a   1.000
_cell.length_b   1.000
_cell.length_c   1.000
_cell.angle_alpha   90.00
_cell.angle_beta   90.00
_cell.angle_gamma   90.00
#
_symmetry.space_group_name_H-M   'P 1'
#
loop_
_entity.id
_entity.type
_entity.pdbx_description
1 polymer ?
#
loop_
_entity_poly.entity_id
_entity_poly.type
_entity_poly.pdbx_seq_one_letter_code
_entity_poly.pdbx_strand_id
1 'polypeptide(L)'
;MAALSNWNQRRIKRHTTGGAAAAAAATPTLTTQLASWLLDGTACTIVLNRTYNFTDSQVGNFAKLVSTKTYKPLGLYYCNRVQALDLLSQYPARDQCQQLVTITYRNAGTSGLPVGSNKTILGKGTSGWIKGKGLQLVGSKNVIIQNIHILNINHQFVWGGNAIDLKGANNI
;
A
#
# COMPACT_ATOMS: atom_id res chain seq x y z
N MET A 1 26.13 -7.60 -18.55
CA MET A 1 25.64 -7.38 -17.17
C MET A 1 26.29 -6.12 -16.64
N ALA A 2 25.59 -4.98 -16.68
CA ALA A 2 26.17 -3.69 -16.30
C ALA A 2 25.40 -3.09 -15.12
N ALA A 3 26.12 -2.95 -14.01
CA ALA A 3 25.99 -1.97 -12.93
C ALA A 3 24.57 -1.62 -12.42
N LEU A 4 24.11 -2.34 -11.39
CA LEU A 4 23.19 -1.80 -10.39
C LEU A 4 23.90 -1.41 -9.07
N SER A 5 25.25 -1.41 -9.02
CA SER A 5 26.01 -1.28 -7.77
C SER A 5 26.58 0.12 -7.45
N ASN A 6 26.35 1.15 -8.27
CA ASN A 6 26.89 2.50 -8.01
C ASN A 6 25.87 3.45 -7.35
N TRP A 7 25.20 2.99 -6.29
CA TRP A 7 24.31 3.86 -5.51
C TRP A 7 25.02 4.35 -4.24
N ASN A 8 25.26 5.67 -4.18
CA ASN A 8 25.78 6.34 -2.98
C ASN A 8 24.72 6.26 -1.86
N GLN A 9 24.89 5.34 -0.92
CA GLN A 9 24.02 5.11 0.26
C GLN A 9 23.86 6.32 1.22
N ARG A 10 24.26 7.53 0.83
CA ARG A 10 24.36 8.71 1.71
C ARG A 10 23.02 9.23 2.26
N ARG A 11 21.88 8.65 1.89
CA ARG A 11 20.53 9.10 2.33
C ARG A 11 19.58 7.98 2.76
N ILE A 12 20.02 6.73 2.74
CA ILE A 12 19.27 5.60 3.31
C ILE A 12 19.70 5.48 4.76
N LYS A 13 18.78 5.15 5.68
CA LYS A 13 19.12 4.90 7.09
C LYS A 13 20.34 3.97 7.13
N ARG A 14 21.39 4.35 7.87
CA ARG A 14 22.57 3.50 8.07
C ARG A 14 22.05 2.09 8.39
N HIS A 15 22.45 1.09 7.61
CA HIS A 15 22.07 -0.33 7.70
C HIS A 15 20.81 -0.84 6.96
N THR A 16 20.16 -0.06 6.09
CA THR A 16 19.20 -0.64 5.13
C THR A 16 19.92 -1.05 3.84
N THR A 17 20.06 -2.35 3.61
CA THR A 17 20.67 -2.98 2.43
C THR A 17 19.65 -3.66 1.51
N GLY A 18 18.40 -3.82 1.98
CA GLY A 18 17.34 -4.52 1.26
C GLY A 18 17.72 -5.97 0.94
N GLY A 19 17.35 -6.42 -0.25
CA GLY A 19 17.70 -7.76 -0.76
C GLY A 19 19.06 -7.84 -1.47
N ALA A 20 19.84 -6.75 -1.51
CA ALA A 20 21.08 -6.66 -2.30
C ALA A 20 22.21 -7.58 -1.79
N ALA A 21 22.12 -8.06 -0.55
CA ALA A 21 23.16 -8.87 0.06
C ALA A 21 23.12 -10.38 -0.30
N ALA A 22 22.07 -10.87 -0.98
CA ALA A 22 21.82 -12.32 -0.99
C ALA A 22 21.33 -12.98 -2.31
N ALA A 23 20.77 -12.26 -3.30
CA ALA A 23 20.23 -12.92 -4.50
C ALA A 23 20.21 -12.05 -5.78
N ALA A 24 20.22 -12.72 -6.94
CA ALA A 24 20.03 -12.09 -8.24
C ALA A 24 18.66 -11.38 -8.32
N ALA A 25 18.62 -10.26 -9.03
CA ALA A 25 17.38 -9.54 -9.27
C ALA A 25 16.41 -10.39 -10.10
N ALA A 26 15.16 -10.51 -9.64
CA ALA A 26 14.12 -11.31 -10.27
C ALA A 26 12.90 -10.44 -10.63
N THR A 27 12.24 -10.75 -11.75
CA THR A 27 11.05 -10.03 -12.23
C THR A 27 9.85 -10.96 -12.19
N PRO A 28 8.82 -10.69 -11.39
CA PRO A 28 7.64 -11.56 -11.34
C PRO A 28 6.84 -11.45 -12.64
N THR A 29 6.28 -12.56 -13.09
CA THR A 29 5.43 -12.60 -14.30
C THR A 29 3.96 -12.35 -13.98
N LEU A 30 3.52 -12.71 -12.78
CA LEU A 30 2.14 -12.64 -12.31
C LEU A 30 2.03 -11.90 -10.97
N THR A 31 0.84 -11.37 -10.68
CA THR A 31 0.52 -10.73 -9.39
C THR A 31 0.63 -11.69 -8.22
N THR A 32 0.29 -12.97 -8.42
CA THR A 32 0.45 -14.04 -7.42
C THR A 32 1.90 -14.32 -7.08
N GLN A 33 2.78 -14.34 -8.09
CA GLN A 33 4.21 -14.50 -7.90
C GLN A 33 4.81 -13.28 -7.19
N LEU A 34 4.41 -12.07 -7.56
CA LEU A 34 4.81 -10.85 -6.85
C LEU A 34 4.40 -10.92 -5.37
N ALA A 35 3.15 -11.28 -5.07
CA ALA A 35 2.66 -11.38 -3.70
C ALA A 35 3.44 -12.43 -2.88
N SER A 36 3.73 -13.58 -3.48
CA SER A 36 4.53 -14.64 -2.85
C SER A 36 5.94 -14.17 -2.52
N TRP A 37 6.65 -13.59 -3.50
CA TRP A 37 8.02 -13.11 -3.30
C TRP A 37 8.11 -11.92 -2.34
N LEU A 38 7.07 -11.09 -2.24
CA LEU A 38 7.05 -10.01 -1.27
C LEU A 38 7.00 -10.55 0.17
N LEU A 39 6.22 -11.61 0.41
CA LEU A 39 5.97 -12.15 1.76
C LEU A 39 7.06 -13.14 2.23
N ASP A 40 7.69 -13.86 1.32
CA ASP A 40 8.59 -14.97 1.69
C ASP A 40 9.79 -14.54 2.58
N GLY A 41 10.50 -15.52 3.13
CA GLY A 41 11.70 -15.29 3.94
C GLY A 41 12.98 -15.03 3.13
N THR A 42 12.92 -15.11 1.80
CA THR A 42 14.10 -15.11 0.93
C THR A 42 14.53 -13.68 0.66
N ALA A 43 15.78 -13.34 0.97
CA ALA A 43 16.30 -12.02 0.63
C ALA A 43 16.42 -11.88 -0.89
N CYS A 44 15.77 -10.87 -1.48
CA CYS A 44 15.72 -10.75 -2.94
C CYS A 44 15.48 -9.31 -3.42
N THR A 45 15.94 -9.04 -4.65
CA THR A 45 15.60 -7.81 -5.38
C THR A 45 14.50 -8.12 -6.40
N ILE A 46 13.31 -7.60 -6.16
CA ILE A 46 12.10 -7.75 -6.98
C ILE A 46 12.00 -6.55 -7.91
N VAL A 47 12.18 -6.80 -9.21
CA VAL A 47 12.12 -5.76 -10.24
C VAL A 47 10.72 -5.72 -10.85
N LEU A 48 10.02 -4.60 -10.67
CA LEU A 48 8.72 -4.36 -11.29
C LEU A 48 8.93 -3.76 -12.67
N ASN A 49 8.58 -4.49 -13.73
CA ASN A 49 8.78 -4.05 -15.11
C ASN A 49 7.48 -3.74 -15.88
N ARG A 50 6.34 -3.81 -15.18
CA ARG A 50 4.99 -3.62 -15.73
C ARG A 50 4.04 -3.23 -14.60
N THR A 51 2.79 -3.00 -14.97
CA THR A 51 1.69 -2.86 -14.01
C THR A 51 1.24 -4.20 -13.46
N TYR A 52 1.36 -4.38 -12.14
CA TYR A 52 0.77 -5.47 -11.38
C TYR A 52 -0.57 -5.00 -10.81
N ASN A 53 -1.66 -5.43 -11.44
CA ASN A 53 -3.01 -4.94 -11.14
C ASN A 53 -3.76 -5.90 -10.20
N PHE A 54 -4.05 -5.43 -8.98
CA PHE A 54 -4.80 -6.15 -7.95
C PHE A 54 -6.24 -5.65 -7.80
N THR A 55 -6.69 -4.69 -8.63
CA THR A 55 -8.02 -4.05 -8.50
C THR A 55 -9.16 -5.06 -8.35
N ASP A 56 -9.12 -6.14 -9.13
CA ASP A 56 -10.14 -7.20 -9.16
C ASP A 56 -9.67 -8.51 -8.49
N SER A 57 -8.51 -8.52 -7.81
CA SER A 57 -8.00 -9.74 -7.17
C SER A 57 -8.84 -10.20 -5.99
N GLN A 58 -9.64 -9.29 -5.42
CA GLN A 58 -10.62 -9.54 -4.37
C GLN A 58 -11.82 -8.64 -4.63
N VAL A 59 -12.94 -9.24 -5.02
CA VAL A 59 -14.24 -8.56 -5.07
C VAL A 59 -14.93 -8.77 -3.73
N GLY A 60 -15.45 -7.71 -3.13
CA GLY A 60 -16.29 -7.77 -1.94
C GLY A 60 -17.48 -6.84 -2.10
N ASN A 61 -18.60 -7.18 -1.47
CA ASN A 61 -19.80 -6.35 -1.42
C ASN A 61 -19.99 -5.90 0.03
N PHE A 62 -19.73 -4.63 0.35
CA PHE A 62 -20.16 -4.05 1.63
C PHE A 62 -20.87 -2.71 1.42
N ALA A 63 -21.80 -2.42 2.33
CA ALA A 63 -22.40 -1.10 2.49
C ALA A 63 -21.38 -0.10 3.09
N LYS A 64 -21.60 1.20 2.88
CA LYS A 64 -20.67 2.26 3.30
C LYS A 64 -21.39 3.41 4.02
N LEU A 65 -20.68 4.07 4.92
CA LEU A 65 -21.05 5.36 5.50
C LEU A 65 -20.72 6.52 4.54
N VAL A 66 -21.70 7.38 4.32
CA VAL A 66 -21.52 8.68 3.68
C VAL A 66 -21.80 9.77 4.70
N SER A 67 -20.72 10.20 5.34
CA SER A 67 -20.43 11.57 5.77
C SER A 67 -19.48 11.57 6.97
N THR A 68 -18.58 12.56 6.97
CA THR A 68 -17.79 12.92 8.15
C THR A 68 -18.02 14.40 8.42
N LYS A 69 -17.92 14.83 9.69
CA LYS A 69 -17.83 16.25 10.04
C LYS A 69 -16.41 16.75 9.75
N THR A 70 -16.28 17.95 9.18
CA THR A 70 -15.00 18.70 9.19
C THR A 70 -15.06 19.82 10.22
N TYR A 71 -13.93 20.04 10.89
CA TYR A 71 -13.77 21.07 11.92
C TYR A 71 -13.24 22.36 11.29
N LYS A 72 -13.82 23.52 11.61
CA LYS A 72 -13.24 24.85 11.29
C LYS A 72 -12.42 25.41 12.47
N PRO A 73 -11.49 26.36 12.25
CA PRO A 73 -10.72 27.03 13.30
C PRO A 73 -11.53 27.89 14.30
N LEU A 74 -12.86 27.74 14.37
CA LEU A 74 -13.78 28.53 15.19
C LEU A 74 -14.86 27.66 15.88
N GLY A 75 -14.72 26.33 15.90
CA GLY A 75 -15.65 25.44 16.61
C GLY A 75 -17.00 25.20 15.91
N LEU A 76 -17.14 25.59 14.64
CA LEU A 76 -18.34 25.34 13.82
C LEU A 76 -18.19 24.07 12.98
N TYR A 77 -19.28 23.30 12.84
CA TYR A 77 -19.35 22.08 12.02
C TYR A 77 -20.27 22.29 10.81
N TYR A 78 -19.82 21.85 9.63
CA TYR A 78 -20.67 21.67 8.44
C TYR A 78 -20.49 20.24 7.92
N CYS A 79 -21.52 19.69 7.27
CA CYS A 79 -21.42 18.37 6.63
C CYS A 79 -20.69 18.52 5.28
N ASN A 80 -19.45 18.07 5.19
CA ASN A 80 -18.69 17.99 3.94
C ASN A 80 -18.91 16.63 3.26
N ARG A 81 -18.85 16.62 1.91
CA ARG A 81 -19.00 15.38 1.12
C ARG A 81 -17.70 14.58 1.06
N VAL A 82 -17.28 14.01 2.19
CA VAL A 82 -16.23 12.97 2.20
C VAL A 82 -16.89 11.64 2.49
N GLN A 83 -16.68 10.68 1.60
CA GLN A 83 -17.23 9.33 1.74
C GLN A 83 -16.19 8.44 2.44
N ALA A 84 -16.52 7.79 3.57
CA ALA A 84 -15.58 6.96 4.35
C ALA A 84 -16.09 5.52 4.51
N LEU A 85 -15.23 4.50 4.33
CA LEU A 85 -15.68 3.11 4.49
C LEU A 85 -16.03 2.85 5.96
N ASP A 86 -17.19 2.24 6.20
CA ASP A 86 -17.64 1.85 7.54
C ASP A 86 -16.99 0.55 7.96
N LEU A 87 -15.69 0.61 8.27
CA LEU A 87 -14.89 -0.59 8.59
C LEU A 87 -14.80 -0.86 10.09
N LEU A 88 -15.33 0.02 10.93
CA LEU A 88 -15.28 -0.09 12.38
C LEU A 88 -16.71 -0.12 12.92
N SER A 89 -17.13 -1.29 13.41
CA SER A 89 -18.44 -1.54 14.06
C SER A 89 -18.66 -0.77 15.37
N GLN A 90 -17.86 0.26 15.64
CA GLN A 90 -17.75 0.94 16.93
C GLN A 90 -17.78 2.45 16.72
N TYR A 91 -18.97 2.99 16.46
CA TYR A 91 -19.22 4.41 16.72
C TYR A 91 -20.51 4.54 17.54
N PRO A 92 -20.44 5.01 18.81
CA PRO A 92 -21.63 5.33 19.55
C PRO A 92 -22.24 6.61 18.96
N ALA A 93 -23.57 6.59 18.75
CA ALA A 93 -24.41 7.68 18.24
C ALA A 93 -23.95 8.31 16.91
N ARG A 94 -24.63 7.90 15.83
CA ARG A 94 -24.57 8.62 14.56
C ARG A 94 -25.02 10.06 14.77
N ASP A 95 -24.22 11.01 14.31
CA ASP A 95 -24.62 12.41 14.35
C ASP A 95 -25.44 12.81 13.10
N GLN A 96 -26.05 13.99 13.16
CA GLN A 96 -26.90 14.52 12.08
C GLN A 96 -26.23 14.65 10.71
N CYS A 97 -24.89 14.59 10.65
CA CYS A 97 -24.20 14.63 9.37
C CYS A 97 -24.07 13.23 8.77
N GLN A 98 -24.15 12.13 9.53
CA GLN A 98 -23.87 10.78 9.05
C GLN A 98 -25.07 10.09 8.38
N GLN A 99 -24.94 9.76 7.08
CA GLN A 99 -25.94 8.98 6.35
C GLN A 99 -25.32 7.68 5.83
N LEU A 100 -26.02 6.54 5.94
CA LEU A 100 -25.60 5.33 5.23
C LEU A 100 -26.09 5.37 3.79
N VAL A 101 -25.22 5.02 2.84
CA VAL A 101 -25.65 4.77 1.45
C VAL A 101 -24.92 3.55 0.91
N THR A 102 -25.56 2.83 0.01
CA THR A 102 -24.93 1.70 -0.68
C THR A 102 -23.95 2.22 -1.73
N ILE A 103 -22.72 1.70 -1.71
CA ILE A 103 -21.71 1.98 -2.73
C ILE A 103 -20.94 0.72 -3.08
N THR A 104 -20.28 0.73 -4.23
CA THR A 104 -19.38 -0.34 -4.67
C THR A 104 -17.93 0.10 -4.52
N TYR A 105 -17.08 -0.75 -3.96
CA TYR A 105 -15.65 -0.51 -3.83
C TYR A 105 -14.85 -1.77 -4.11
N ARG A 106 -13.53 -1.64 -4.24
CA ARG A 106 -12.63 -2.76 -4.51
C ARG A 106 -12.05 -3.28 -3.19
N ASN A 107 -12.46 -4.48 -2.77
CA ASN A 107 -12.02 -5.04 -1.49
C ASN A 107 -10.51 -5.28 -1.44
N ALA A 108 -9.87 -5.54 -2.58
CA ALA A 108 -8.42 -5.66 -2.66
C ALA A 108 -7.66 -4.45 -2.07
N GLY A 109 -8.24 -3.24 -2.13
CA GLY A 109 -7.63 -2.02 -1.65
C GLY A 109 -7.61 -1.86 -0.13
N THR A 110 -8.49 -2.54 0.61
CA THR A 110 -8.65 -2.32 2.07
C THR A 110 -7.49 -2.87 2.91
N SER A 111 -6.63 -3.70 2.32
CA SER A 111 -5.42 -4.24 2.93
C SER A 111 -4.22 -4.11 2.00
N GLY A 112 -3.02 -3.99 2.55
CA GLY A 112 -1.78 -4.00 1.77
C GLY A 112 -1.32 -5.42 1.40
N LEU A 113 -0.40 -5.53 0.45
CA LEU A 113 0.40 -6.74 0.23
C LEU A 113 1.41 -6.88 1.37
N PRO A 114 1.41 -8.00 2.11
CA PRO A 114 2.43 -8.25 3.11
C PRO A 114 3.83 -8.26 2.49
N VAL A 115 4.77 -7.54 3.10
CA VAL A 115 6.17 -7.53 2.69
C VAL A 115 7.02 -8.01 3.86
N GLY A 116 7.74 -9.10 3.66
CA GLY A 116 8.71 -9.66 4.60
C GLY A 116 9.98 -8.81 4.73
N SER A 117 10.95 -9.33 5.47
CA SER A 117 12.25 -8.65 5.65
C SER A 117 13.20 -8.89 4.46
N ASN A 118 14.25 -8.06 4.37
CA ASN A 118 15.34 -8.21 3.40
C ASN A 118 14.89 -8.17 1.93
N LYS A 119 13.98 -7.25 1.61
CA LYS A 119 13.43 -7.08 0.26
C LYS A 119 13.93 -5.80 -0.38
N THR A 120 14.22 -5.83 -1.68
CA THR A 120 14.33 -4.61 -2.49
C THR A 120 13.24 -4.64 -3.55
N ILE A 121 12.30 -3.71 -3.52
CA ILE A 121 11.25 -3.54 -4.52
C ILE A 121 11.66 -2.36 -5.41
N LEU A 122 12.03 -2.66 -6.66
CA LEU A 122 12.62 -1.69 -7.58
C LEU A 122 11.80 -1.61 -8.86
N GLY A 123 11.32 -0.44 -9.24
CA GLY A 123 10.70 -0.26 -10.56
C GLY A 123 11.74 -0.08 -11.68
N LYS A 124 11.47 -0.69 -12.83
CA LYS A 124 12.27 -0.55 -14.05
C LYS A 124 11.75 0.62 -14.89
N GLY A 125 12.58 1.65 -15.06
CA GLY A 125 12.19 2.86 -15.80
C GLY A 125 10.94 3.49 -15.20
N THR A 126 9.92 3.72 -16.02
CA THR A 126 8.62 4.28 -15.62
C THR A 126 7.52 3.22 -15.51
N SER A 127 7.84 1.93 -15.67
CA SER A 127 6.83 0.87 -15.84
C SER A 127 6.49 0.11 -14.54
N GLY A 128 7.24 0.28 -13.45
CA GLY A 128 7.07 -0.50 -12.23
C GLY A 128 5.91 -0.06 -11.36
N TRP A 129 4.71 -0.62 -11.56
CA TRP A 129 3.47 -0.14 -10.92
C TRP A 129 2.76 -1.24 -10.13
N ILE A 130 2.20 -0.88 -8.98
CA ILE A 130 1.22 -1.66 -8.23
C ILE A 130 -0.10 -0.89 -8.25
N LYS A 131 -1.16 -1.51 -8.78
CA LYS A 131 -2.47 -0.87 -8.93
C LYS A 131 -3.53 -1.56 -8.07
N GLY A 132 -4.35 -0.78 -7.38
CA GLY A 132 -5.53 -1.27 -6.65
C GLY A 132 -5.23 -1.91 -5.29
N LYS A 133 -3.96 -1.94 -4.86
CA LYS A 133 -3.52 -2.46 -3.56
C LYS A 133 -2.23 -1.77 -3.12
N GLY A 134 -2.04 -1.59 -1.81
CA GLY A 134 -0.82 -1.01 -1.23
C GLY A 134 0.20 -2.07 -0.79
N LEU A 135 1.19 -1.64 -0.03
CA LEU A 135 2.19 -2.48 0.65
C LEU A 135 2.01 -2.37 2.17
N GLN A 136 2.17 -3.48 2.88
CA GLN A 136 2.04 -3.55 4.33
C GLN A 136 3.26 -4.26 4.94
N LEU A 137 3.97 -3.54 5.81
CA LEU A 137 5.18 -3.96 6.48
C LEU A 137 4.90 -4.07 7.98
N VAL A 138 4.65 -5.28 8.48
CA VAL A 138 4.38 -5.55 9.90
C VAL A 138 5.59 -6.25 10.51
N GLY A 139 6.30 -5.57 11.40
CA GLY A 139 7.54 -6.08 12.00
C GLY A 139 8.69 -6.29 11.00
N SER A 140 8.50 -5.91 9.74
CA SER A 140 9.48 -6.10 8.66
C SER A 140 10.73 -5.26 8.89
N LYS A 141 11.87 -5.82 8.52
CA LYS A 141 13.17 -5.17 8.65
C LYS A 141 13.92 -5.15 7.34
N ASN A 142 14.73 -4.11 7.13
CA ASN A 142 15.67 -4.06 6.03
C ASN A 142 14.99 -4.20 4.66
N VAL A 143 14.07 -3.28 4.33
CA VAL A 143 13.38 -3.27 3.05
C VAL A 143 13.69 -1.98 2.30
N ILE A 144 13.90 -2.05 1.00
CA ILE A 144 14.03 -0.88 0.13
C ILE A 144 12.84 -0.88 -0.82
N ILE A 145 12.15 0.26 -0.92
CA ILE A 145 11.06 0.49 -1.88
C ILE A 145 11.47 1.68 -2.74
N GLN A 146 11.73 1.48 -4.02
CA GLN A 146 12.33 2.49 -4.88
C GLN A 146 11.74 2.50 -6.29
N ASN A 147 11.49 3.71 -6.80
CA ASN A 147 11.08 3.95 -8.19
C ASN A 147 9.82 3.16 -8.61
N ILE A 148 8.84 3.04 -7.72
CA ILE A 148 7.56 2.40 -8.04
C ILE A 148 6.40 3.39 -7.96
N HIS A 149 5.34 3.11 -8.71
CA HIS A 149 4.05 3.76 -8.55
C HIS A 149 3.09 2.85 -7.78
N ILE A 150 2.41 3.40 -6.77
CA ILE A 150 1.30 2.73 -6.08
C ILE A 150 0.05 3.60 -6.29
N LEU A 151 -0.91 3.13 -7.08
CA LEU A 151 -2.01 3.97 -7.59
C LEU A 151 -3.38 3.29 -7.53
N ASN A 152 -4.43 4.11 -7.63
CA ASN A 152 -5.82 3.70 -7.80
C ASN A 152 -6.35 2.77 -6.70
N ILE A 153 -6.05 3.10 -5.43
CA ILE A 153 -6.58 2.40 -4.26
C ILE A 153 -7.81 3.17 -3.78
N ASN A 154 -9.02 2.74 -4.18
CA ASN A 154 -10.31 3.26 -3.70
C ASN A 154 -10.33 4.79 -3.47
N HIS A 155 -9.77 5.56 -4.42
CA HIS A 155 -9.45 7.00 -4.27
C HIS A 155 -10.62 7.91 -3.87
N GLN A 156 -11.86 7.48 -4.10
CA GLN A 156 -13.07 8.22 -3.71
C GLN A 156 -13.36 8.13 -2.21
N PHE A 157 -12.67 7.24 -1.50
CA PHE A 157 -13.12 6.70 -0.22
C PHE A 157 -12.02 6.82 0.86
N VAL A 158 -12.29 7.58 1.92
CA VAL A 158 -11.52 7.48 3.17
C VAL A 158 -11.66 6.06 3.72
N TRP A 159 -10.59 5.55 4.35
CA TRP A 159 -10.45 4.14 4.74
C TRP A 159 -10.49 3.14 3.57
N GLY A 160 -10.47 3.63 2.33
CA GLY A 160 -10.42 2.83 1.11
C GLY A 160 -9.15 1.98 0.96
N GLY A 161 -8.08 2.35 1.66
CA GLY A 161 -6.81 1.64 1.65
C GLY A 161 -5.62 2.57 1.86
N ASN A 162 -4.51 2.00 2.32
CA ASN A 162 -3.24 2.70 2.46
C ASN A 162 -2.30 2.28 1.33
N ALA A 163 -1.56 3.23 0.75
CA ALA A 163 -0.52 2.90 -0.23
C ALA A 163 0.67 2.19 0.42
N ILE A 164 1.12 2.67 1.59
CA ILE A 164 2.18 2.09 2.41
C ILE A 164 1.71 2.09 3.87
N ASP A 165 1.70 0.93 4.51
CA ASP A 165 1.36 0.74 5.92
C ASP A 165 2.58 0.16 6.66
N LEU A 166 3.13 0.89 7.62
CA LEU A 166 4.30 0.49 8.41
C LEU A 166 3.87 0.28 9.87
N LYS A 167 3.99 -0.94 10.39
CA LYS A 167 3.61 -1.29 11.76
C LYS A 167 4.75 -2.02 12.46
N GLY A 168 5.46 -1.31 13.35
CA GLY A 168 6.65 -1.86 14.02
C GLY A 168 7.79 -2.21 13.05
N ALA A 169 7.78 -1.66 11.84
CA ALA A 169 8.82 -1.87 10.84
C ALA A 169 10.09 -1.08 11.18
N ASN A 170 11.26 -1.58 10.80
CA ASN A 170 12.54 -0.95 11.10
C ASN A 170 13.51 -1.03 9.91
N ASN A 171 14.30 0.01 9.65
CA ASN A 171 15.22 0.06 8.51
C ASN A 171 14.49 -0.16 7.18
N ILE A 172 13.56 0.76 6.87
CA ILE A 172 12.85 0.85 5.59
C ILE A 172 13.43 2.04 4.81
#